data_AF-A5KLF8-F1
#
_entry.id   AF-A5KLF8-F1
#
_cell.length_a   1.000
_cell.length_b   1.000
_cell.length_c   1.000
_cell.angle_alpha   90.00
_cell.angle_beta   90.00
_cell.angle_gamma   90.00
#
_symmetry.space_group_name_H-M   'P 1'
#
loop_
_entity.id
_entity.type
_entity.pdbx_description
1 polymer ?
#
loop_
_entity_poly.entity_id
_entity_poly.type
_entity_poly.pdbx_seq_one_letter_code
_entity_poly.pdbx_strand_id
1 'polypeptide(L)'
;MLDRTYKGDRKHEGTDIMPFVNKRDYFPVVSMTDGIVTSVGWLELGGYRVGITSPGGAYFYYAHLSSYAGIKEGDPISAGDVIGFMGDTGYSKREGTTGKFPVHLHLGIYIYKDGKEISVNPYAALKYVENRKIKAYSDR
;
A
#
# COMPACT_ATOMS: atom_id res chain seq x y z
N MET A 1 17.56 -4.45 4.35
CA MET A 1 16.54 -3.41 4.57
C MET A 1 17.23 -2.07 4.39
N LEU A 2 16.70 -1.17 3.57
CA LEU A 2 17.21 0.20 3.49
C LEU A 2 16.57 1.00 4.62
N ASP A 3 17.38 1.58 5.50
CA ASP A 3 16.89 2.41 6.59
C ASP A 3 16.24 3.69 6.05
N ARG A 4 15.03 4.00 6.53
CA ARG A 4 14.27 5.20 6.17
C ARG A 4 14.56 6.29 7.22
N THR A 5 15.45 7.24 6.94
CA THR A 5 15.93 8.25 7.92
C THR A 5 15.00 9.47 8.11
N TYR A 6 13.77 9.46 7.60
CA TYR A 6 12.82 10.57 7.80
C TYR A 6 12.12 10.49 9.16
N LYS A 7 12.49 11.41 10.07
CA LYS A 7 12.05 11.50 11.49
C LYS A 7 12.58 10.40 12.45
N GLY A 8 13.82 9.95 12.23
CA GLY A 8 14.58 9.12 13.20
C GLY A 8 14.45 7.60 13.03
N ASP A 9 15.06 6.84 13.94
CA ASP A 9 15.09 5.38 13.93
C ASP A 9 13.71 4.81 14.26
N ARG A 10 13.07 4.25 13.25
CA ARG A 10 11.75 3.61 13.37
C ARG A 10 11.85 2.18 12.87
N LYS A 11 11.22 1.26 13.58
CA LYS A 11 10.98 -0.07 13.02
C LYS A 11 10.07 0.09 11.82
N HIS A 12 10.58 -0.28 10.65
CA HIS A 12 9.80 -0.35 9.42
C HIS A 12 8.88 -1.56 9.51
N GLU A 13 7.58 -1.31 9.72
CA GLU A 13 6.56 -2.33 9.81
C GLU A 13 5.92 -2.50 8.44
N GLY A 14 6.23 -3.59 7.74
CA GLY A 14 5.71 -3.88 6.41
C GLY A 14 6.73 -4.53 5.48
N THR A 15 6.46 -4.48 4.17
CA THR A 15 7.39 -4.90 3.13
C THR A 15 7.33 -3.91 1.98
N ASP A 16 8.51 -3.48 1.53
CA ASP A 16 8.65 -2.59 0.38
C ASP A 16 8.90 -3.40 -0.88
N ILE A 17 8.00 -3.25 -1.85
CA ILE A 17 8.08 -3.91 -3.15
C ILE A 17 8.62 -2.88 -4.15
N MET A 18 9.89 -3.08 -4.51
CA MET A 18 10.59 -2.22 -5.46
C MET A 18 10.20 -2.59 -6.91
N PRO A 19 9.91 -1.61 -7.77
CA PRO A 19 9.64 -1.85 -9.18
C PRO A 19 10.93 -2.09 -9.96
N PHE A 20 10.83 -2.82 -11.07
CA PHE A 20 11.95 -2.96 -12.00
C PHE A 20 12.18 -1.72 -12.88
N VAL A 21 11.19 -0.81 -12.96
CA VAL A 21 11.33 0.52 -13.57
C VAL A 21 11.01 1.57 -12.50
N ASN A 22 11.95 2.47 -12.20
CA ASN A 22 11.73 3.55 -11.24
C ASN A 22 10.89 4.70 -11.86
N LYS A 23 9.62 4.41 -12.17
CA LYS A 23 8.67 5.34 -12.79
C LYS A 23 7.34 5.28 -12.04
N ARG A 24 6.90 6.43 -11.51
CA ARG A 24 5.60 6.61 -10.87
C ARG A 24 4.48 6.48 -11.91
N ASP A 25 3.29 6.11 -11.45
CA ASP A 25 2.10 6.01 -12.28
C ASP A 25 2.25 5.01 -13.45
N TYR A 26 3.05 3.97 -13.23
CA TYR A 26 3.33 2.93 -14.23
C TYR A 26 2.82 1.55 -13.81
N PHE A 27 3.11 1.14 -12.58
CA PHE A 27 2.67 -0.15 -12.06
C PHE A 27 1.30 -0.01 -11.38
N PRO A 28 0.25 -0.70 -11.86
CA PRO A 28 -1.01 -0.75 -11.13
C PRO A 28 -0.79 -1.49 -9.81
N VAL A 29 -1.43 -0.99 -8.76
CA VAL A 29 -1.53 -1.65 -7.46
C VAL A 29 -2.93 -2.21 -7.34
N VAL A 30 -3.01 -3.51 -7.01
CA VAL A 30 -4.26 -4.24 -6.88
C VAL A 30 -4.46 -4.71 -5.45
N SER A 31 -5.71 -4.92 -5.05
CA SER A 31 -5.98 -5.53 -3.75
C SER A 31 -5.54 -7.00 -3.72
N MET A 32 -4.85 -7.41 -2.65
CA MET A 32 -4.52 -8.82 -2.40
C MET A 32 -5.72 -9.65 -1.96
N THR A 33 -6.78 -9.01 -1.45
CA THR A 33 -7.93 -9.68 -0.84
C THR A 33 -9.24 -9.02 -1.27
N ASP A 34 -10.32 -9.77 -1.15
CA ASP A 34 -11.64 -9.14 -1.02
C ASP A 34 -11.67 -8.28 0.25
N GLY A 35 -12.63 -7.36 0.35
CA GLY A 35 -12.86 -6.61 1.57
C GLY A 35 -13.64 -5.32 1.36
N ILE A 36 -13.55 -4.46 2.36
CA ILE A 36 -14.11 -3.10 2.33
C ILE A 36 -12.97 -2.10 2.43
N VAL A 37 -13.02 -1.05 1.62
CA VAL A 37 -12.09 0.07 1.75
C VAL A 37 -12.39 0.82 3.04
N THR A 38 -11.45 0.84 3.98
CA THR A 38 -11.61 1.44 5.31
C THR A 38 -10.75 2.69 5.52
N SER A 39 -9.82 2.99 4.61
CA SER A 39 -9.20 4.31 4.56
C SER A 39 -8.73 4.70 3.16
N VAL A 40 -8.89 5.98 2.79
CA VAL A 40 -8.32 6.58 1.56
C VAL A 40 -7.81 7.99 1.87
N GLY A 41 -6.74 8.44 1.22
CA GLY A 41 -6.14 9.78 1.46
C GLY A 41 -4.68 9.79 1.96
N TRP A 42 -4.24 10.96 2.43
CA TRP A 42 -2.85 11.27 2.75
C TRP A 42 -2.43 10.96 4.20
N LEU A 43 -1.23 10.41 4.38
CA LEU A 43 -0.48 10.43 5.63
C LEU A 43 0.92 11.00 5.40
N GLU A 44 1.45 11.77 6.35
CA GLU A 44 2.78 12.39 6.22
C GLU A 44 3.88 11.37 5.91
N LEU A 45 3.79 10.17 6.48
CA LEU A 45 4.75 9.10 6.24
C LEU A 45 4.34 8.20 5.06
N GLY A 46 3.06 7.88 4.94
CA GLY A 46 2.54 6.93 3.95
C GLY A 46 2.25 7.52 2.58
N GLY A 47 2.30 8.84 2.43
CA GLY A 47 1.81 9.52 1.23
C GLY A 47 0.35 9.21 0.97
N TYR A 48 -0.02 9.05 -0.30
CA TYR A 48 -1.32 8.53 -0.67
C TYR A 48 -1.40 7.05 -0.33
N ARG A 49 -2.33 6.71 0.55
CA ARG A 49 -2.55 5.34 1.00
C ARG A 49 -4.00 4.90 0.84
N VAL A 50 -4.17 3.58 0.78
CA VAL A 50 -5.45 2.86 0.79
C VAL A 50 -5.37 1.79 1.86
N GLY A 51 -6.42 1.68 2.65
CA GLY A 51 -6.63 0.62 3.63
C GLY A 51 -7.81 -0.26 3.25
N ILE A 52 -7.62 -1.57 3.27
CA ILE A 52 -8.67 -2.56 3.00
C ILE A 52 -8.78 -3.51 4.17
N THR A 53 -9.97 -3.60 4.77
CA THR A 53 -10.26 -4.60 5.80
C THR A 53 -10.83 -5.84 5.11
N SER A 54 -10.07 -6.93 5.18
CA SER A 54 -10.47 -8.24 4.64
C SER A 54 -11.63 -8.87 5.44
N PRO A 55 -12.38 -9.84 4.88
CA PRO A 55 -13.42 -10.56 5.61
C PRO A 55 -12.94 -11.24 6.91
N GLY A 56 -11.65 -11.62 6.97
CA GLY A 56 -11.02 -12.17 8.16
C GLY A 56 -10.61 -11.12 9.22
N GLY A 57 -10.90 -9.84 8.98
CA GLY A 57 -10.63 -8.74 9.90
C GLY A 57 -9.20 -8.17 9.84
N ALA A 58 -8.31 -8.75 9.03
CA ALA A 58 -6.98 -8.18 8.80
C ALA A 58 -7.09 -6.92 7.93
N TYR A 59 -6.33 -5.89 8.30
CA TYR A 59 -6.22 -4.62 7.59
C TYR A 59 -4.97 -4.62 6.70
N PHE A 60 -5.19 -4.50 5.39
CA PHE A 60 -4.16 -4.41 4.37
C PHE A 60 -3.92 -2.96 3.99
N TYR A 61 -2.70 -2.50 4.16
CA TYR A 61 -2.28 -1.11 3.99
C TYR A 61 -1.38 -0.97 2.77
N TYR A 62 -1.81 -0.18 1.79
CA TYR A 62 -1.09 0.09 0.55
C TYR A 62 -0.70 1.57 0.53
N ALA A 63 0.59 1.87 0.52
CA ALA A 63 1.09 3.24 0.64
C ALA A 63 2.02 3.66 -0.50
N HIS A 64 2.34 4.95 -0.52
CA HIS A 64 3.16 5.64 -1.50
C HIS A 64 2.56 5.65 -2.91
N LEU A 65 1.24 5.60 -3.04
CA LEU A 65 0.59 5.60 -4.34
C LEU A 65 0.80 6.93 -5.08
N SER A 66 0.87 6.91 -6.41
CA SER A 66 0.85 8.13 -7.24
C SER A 66 -0.56 8.67 -7.42
N SER A 67 -1.53 7.77 -7.58
CA SER A 67 -2.93 8.09 -7.83
C SER A 67 -3.86 6.97 -7.34
N TYR A 68 -5.12 7.31 -7.08
CA TYR A 68 -6.19 6.35 -6.76
C TYR A 68 -6.95 5.93 -8.03
N ALA A 69 -7.56 4.74 -7.99
CA ALA A 69 -8.39 4.22 -9.07
C ALA A 69 -9.88 4.66 -8.97
N GLY A 70 -10.16 5.80 -8.32
CA GLY A 70 -11.53 6.28 -8.11
C GLY A 70 -12.29 5.60 -6.96
N ILE A 71 -11.59 4.87 -6.10
CA ILE A 71 -12.14 4.23 -4.91
C ILE A 71 -12.40 5.24 -3.78
N LYS A 72 -13.37 4.93 -2.92
CA LYS A 72 -13.70 5.69 -1.70
C LYS A 72 -13.89 4.75 -0.50
N GLU A 73 -13.84 5.31 0.70
CA GLU A 73 -14.16 4.58 1.92
C GLU A 73 -15.59 4.02 1.88
N GLY A 74 -15.75 2.78 2.34
CA GLY A 74 -17.00 2.03 2.29
C GLY A 74 -17.21 1.21 1.01
N ASP A 75 -16.40 1.39 -0.04
CA ASP A 75 -16.54 0.60 -1.26
C ASP A 75 -16.19 -0.88 -0.99
N PRO A 76 -16.99 -1.83 -1.54
CA PRO A 76 -16.57 -3.21 -1.63
C PRO A 76 -15.47 -3.37 -2.68
N ILE A 77 -14.48 -4.20 -2.38
CA ILE A 77 -13.37 -4.52 -3.28
C ILE A 77 -13.23 -6.04 -3.38
N SER A 78 -12.96 -6.51 -4.58
CA SER A 78 -12.54 -7.88 -4.85
C SER A 78 -11.02 -7.99 -4.97
N ALA A 79 -10.48 -9.15 -4.61
CA ALA A 79 -9.08 -9.47 -4.83
C ALA A 79 -8.74 -9.32 -6.32
N GLY A 80 -7.72 -8.52 -6.61
CA GLY A 80 -7.30 -8.19 -7.97
C GLY A 80 -7.86 -6.87 -8.53
N ASP A 81 -8.82 -6.23 -7.87
CA ASP A 81 -9.28 -4.90 -8.30
C ASP A 81 -8.14 -3.89 -8.20
N VAL A 82 -8.01 -3.03 -9.21
CA VAL A 82 -7.03 -1.94 -9.22
C VAL A 82 -7.49 -0.87 -8.22
N ILE A 83 -6.62 -0.54 -7.26
CA ILE A 83 -6.90 0.44 -6.20
C ILE A 83 -6.14 1.75 -6.42
N GLY A 84 -5.11 1.72 -7.26
CA GLY A 84 -4.30 2.88 -7.61
C GLY A 84 -3.05 2.50 -8.37
N PHE A 85 -2.08 3.39 -8.37
CA PHE A 85 -0.81 3.20 -9.07
C PHE A 85 0.37 3.44 -8.13
N MET A 86 1.43 2.68 -8.34
CA MET A 86 2.64 2.78 -7.54
C MET A 86 3.33 4.14 -7.78
N GLY A 87 3.78 4.75 -6.70
CA GLY A 87 4.43 6.05 -6.74
C GLY A 87 5.53 6.20 -5.70
N ASP A 88 5.79 7.45 -5.37
CA ASP A 88 6.82 7.89 -4.43
C ASP A 88 6.29 9.06 -3.56
N THR A 89 5.00 9.02 -3.25
CA THR A 89 4.36 10.03 -2.39
C THR A 89 4.66 9.80 -0.92
N GLY A 90 4.94 10.88 -0.19
CA GLY A 90 5.10 10.84 1.27
C GLY A 90 6.28 11.66 1.78
N TYR A 91 6.63 11.41 3.04
CA TYR A 91 7.68 12.07 3.82
C TYR A 91 7.56 13.58 3.84
N SER A 92 6.33 14.06 4.06
CA SER A 92 6.03 15.48 4.07
C SER A 92 4.70 15.77 4.74
N LYS A 93 4.63 16.88 5.48
CA LYS A 93 3.35 17.43 5.95
C LYS A 93 2.52 17.98 4.80
N ARG A 94 3.15 18.37 3.69
CA ARG A 94 2.47 18.86 2.49
C ARG A 94 1.95 17.68 1.69
N GLU A 95 0.63 17.55 1.62
CA GLU A 95 -0.05 16.56 0.79
C GLU A 95 0.38 16.63 -0.68
N GLY A 96 0.49 15.48 -1.32
CA GLY A 96 0.92 15.35 -2.71
C GLY A 96 2.43 15.54 -2.94
N THR A 97 3.24 15.63 -1.88
CA THR A 97 4.71 15.65 -2.04
C THR A 97 5.19 14.33 -2.64
N THR A 98 6.07 14.42 -3.63
CA THR A 98 6.65 13.28 -4.35
C THR A 98 8.18 13.42 -4.47
N GLY A 99 8.87 12.36 -4.89
CA GLY A 99 10.30 12.40 -5.24
C GLY A 99 11.26 12.48 -4.05
N LYS A 100 10.78 12.20 -2.83
CA LYS A 100 11.62 12.14 -1.63
C LYS A 100 12.37 10.81 -1.46
N PHE A 101 11.97 9.79 -2.21
CA PHE A 101 12.52 8.43 -2.20
C PHE A 101 12.18 7.72 -3.53
N PRO A 102 12.81 6.57 -3.84
CA PRO A 102 12.50 5.79 -5.04
C PRO A 102 11.03 5.34 -5.07
N VAL A 103 10.49 5.14 -6.28
CA VAL A 103 9.15 4.58 -6.48
C VAL A 103 9.10 3.18 -5.87
N HIS A 104 8.10 2.90 -5.05
CA HIS A 104 7.85 1.57 -4.49
C HIS A 104 6.44 1.47 -3.92
N LEU A 105 5.94 0.24 -3.76
CA LEU A 105 4.75 -0.02 -2.95
C LEU A 105 5.20 -0.41 -1.54
N HIS A 106 4.72 0.31 -0.54
CA HIS A 106 4.80 -0.17 0.83
C HIS A 106 3.52 -0.92 1.18
N LEU A 107 3.66 -2.21 1.52
CA LEU A 107 2.58 -3.06 2.00
C LEU A 107 2.72 -3.28 3.51
N GLY A 108 1.66 -3.00 4.26
CA GLY A 108 1.51 -3.41 5.66
C GLY A 108 0.34 -4.37 5.83
N ILE A 109 0.44 -5.29 6.79
CA ILE A 109 -0.67 -6.15 7.23
C ILE A 109 -0.79 -5.98 8.73
N TYR A 110 -1.99 -5.65 9.20
CA TYR A 110 -2.27 -5.38 10.60
C TYR A 110 -3.47 -6.19 11.07
N ILE A 111 -3.39 -6.70 12.30
CA ILE A 111 -4.49 -7.38 12.98
C ILE A 111 -4.79 -6.61 14.26
N TYR A 112 -6.07 -6.43 14.56
CA TYR A 112 -6.50 -5.83 15.82
C TYR A 112 -6.88 -6.92 16.82
N LYS A 113 -6.25 -6.91 17.99
CA LYS A 113 -6.56 -7.81 19.10
C LYS A 113 -6.59 -7.01 20.40
N ASP A 114 -7.69 -7.12 21.15
CA ASP A 114 -7.88 -6.43 22.44
C ASP A 114 -7.64 -4.90 22.35
N GLY A 115 -8.10 -4.29 21.25
CA GLY A 115 -7.92 -2.85 20.98
C GLY A 115 -6.50 -2.44 20.58
N LYS A 116 -5.57 -3.39 20.43
CA LYS A 116 -4.20 -3.13 19.99
C LYS A 116 -4.01 -3.55 18.54
N GLU A 117 -3.37 -2.69 17.78
CA GLU A 117 -2.88 -2.99 16.44
C GLU A 117 -1.58 -3.80 16.53
N ILE A 118 -1.51 -4.89 15.77
CA ILE A 118 -0.34 -5.76 15.69
C ILE A 118 0.07 -5.84 14.22
N SER A 119 1.27 -5.38 13.89
CA SER A 119 1.83 -5.56 12.55
C SER A 119 2.31 -6.99 12.33
N VAL A 120 2.00 -7.51 11.15
CA VAL A 120 2.38 -8.84 10.68
C VAL A 120 3.33 -8.65 9.50
N ASN A 121 4.46 -9.37 9.50
CA ASN A 121 5.41 -9.31 8.39
C ASN A 121 4.77 -9.82 7.08
N PRO A 122 4.54 -8.96 6.07
CA PRO A 122 3.85 -9.36 4.84
C PRO A 122 4.67 -10.28 3.93
N TYR A 123 6.00 -10.38 4.14
CA TYR A 123 6.90 -11.10 3.25
C TYR A 123 6.48 -12.56 2.98
N ALA A 124 6.07 -13.29 4.02
CA ALA A 124 5.65 -14.69 3.85
C ALA A 124 4.39 -14.82 2.98
N ALA A 125 3.41 -13.92 3.18
CA ALA A 125 2.20 -13.87 2.35
C ALA A 125 2.54 -13.48 0.90
N LEU A 126 3.43 -12.50 0.71
CA LEU A 126 3.91 -12.10 -0.61
C LEU A 126 4.63 -13.24 -1.35
N LYS A 127 5.50 -13.99 -0.65
CA LYS A 127 6.15 -15.17 -1.22
C LYS A 127 5.15 -16.26 -1.60
N TYR A 128 4.13 -16.48 -0.78
CA TYR A 128 3.07 -17.45 -1.10
C TYR A 128 2.31 -17.10 -2.39
N VAL A 129 2.07 -15.81 -2.64
CA VAL A 129 1.34 -15.34 -3.85
C VAL A 129 2.26 -14.93 -5.00
N GLU A 130 3.57 -15.19 -4.94
CA GLU A 130 4.54 -14.63 -5.91
C GLU A 130 4.26 -15.03 -7.36
N ASN A 131 3.64 -16.20 -7.56
CA ASN A 131 3.25 -16.74 -8.86
C ASN A 131 1.76 -16.49 -9.21
N ARG A 132 1.01 -15.78 -8.37
CA ARG A 132 -0.42 -15.46 -8.55
C ARG A 132 -0.59 -13.98 -8.92
N LYS A 133 0.03 -13.58 -10.04
CA LYS A 133 -0.07 -12.22 -10.56
C LYS A 133 -1.21 -12.16 -11.57
N ILE A 134 -2.11 -11.18 -11.39
CA ILE A 134 -3.15 -10.92 -12.37
C ILE A 134 -2.57 -10.14 -13.56
N LYS A 135 -3.22 -10.24 -14.72
CA LYS A 135 -3.03 -9.27 -15.79
C LYS A 135 -3.91 -8.05 -15.48
N ALA A 136 -3.33 -7.05 -14.84
CA ALA A 136 -4.00 -5.78 -14.62
C ALA A 136 -3.85 -4.93 -15.88
N TYR A 137 -4.95 -4.69 -16.58
CA TYR A 137 -5.02 -3.70 -17.65
C TYR A 137 -5.56 -2.42 -17.04
N SER A 138 -4.87 -1.32 -17.29
CA SER A 138 -5.38 0.02 -17.04
C SER A 138 -5.71 0.61 -18.39
N ASP A 139 -6.95 1.04 -18.61
CA ASP A 139 -7.39 1.76 -19.81
C ASP A 139 -6.84 3.22 -19.86
N ARG A 140 -5.67 3.46 -19.25
CA ARG A 140 -5.00 4.76 -19.23
C ARG A 140 -3.87 4.82 -20.25
#